data_AF-A0A523YHR0-F1
#
_entry.id   AF-A0A523YHR0-F1
#
_cell.length_a   1.000
_cell.length_b   1.000
_cell.length_c   1.000
_cell.angle_alpha   90.00
_cell.angle_beta   90.00
_cell.angle_gamma   90.00
#
_symmetry.space_group_name_H-M   'P 1'
#
loop_
_entity.id
_entity.type
_entity.pdbx_description
1 polymer ?
#
loop_
_entity_poly.entity_id
_entity_poly.type
_entity_poly.pdbx_seq_one_letter_code
_entity_poly.pdbx_strand_id
1 'polypeptide(L)'
;MPLPKDVLRDRVHNEILMCQRQLHHLIEVSDPNFNEFPVEVNLTLTKTPGPIMLDGKISHLFNHKLKMIITEDYPYEKPIVKWQTEIFHPNIMLPDDGGYVCTKLLDDWSFSSNLLTFIKGLESLLVNPNPKNPYGSDSCTRAAEYFNTHEYKSPVVIKKKDPPKIVGVIQ
;
A
#
# COMPACT_ATOMS: atom_id res chain seq x y z
N MET A 1 -16.77 8.35 17.42
CA MET A 1 -17.61 7.22 17.87
C MET A 1 -17.49 6.15 16.81
N PRO A 2 -17.04 4.93 17.13
CA PRO A 2 -16.87 3.87 16.14
C PRO A 2 -18.20 3.53 15.47
N LEU A 3 -18.13 2.94 14.28
CA LEU A 3 -19.33 2.44 13.60
C LEU A 3 -19.93 1.25 14.35
N PRO A 4 -21.25 1.00 14.22
CA PRO A 4 -21.85 -0.27 14.60
C PRO A 4 -21.09 -1.44 13.95
N LYS A 5 -20.85 -2.53 14.70
CA LYS A 5 -19.96 -3.63 14.28
C LYS A 5 -20.38 -4.29 12.97
N ASP A 6 -21.68 -4.46 12.77
CA ASP A 6 -22.28 -4.97 11.53
C ASP A 6 -22.02 -4.04 10.34
N VAL A 7 -22.22 -2.73 10.51
CA VAL A 7 -21.95 -1.73 9.47
C VAL A 7 -20.45 -1.68 9.13
N LEU A 8 -19.58 -1.74 10.14
CA LEU A 8 -18.13 -1.79 9.95
C LEU A 8 -17.72 -3.05 9.17
N ARG A 9 -18.25 -4.22 9.56
CA ARG A 9 -18.03 -5.50 8.89
C ARG A 9 -18.39 -5.41 7.41
N ASP A 10 -19.62 -5.00 7.10
CA ASP A 10 -20.13 -4.92 5.73
C ASP A 10 -19.30 -3.95 4.89
N ARG A 11 -18.90 -2.81 5.48
CA ARG A 11 -18.04 -1.85 4.81
C ARG A 11 -16.69 -2.46 4.44
N VAL A 12 -15.96 -3.03 5.39
CA VAL A 12 -14.63 -3.59 5.14
C VAL A 12 -14.72 -4.75 4.15
N HIS A 13 -15.71 -5.63 4.30
CA HIS A 13 -15.93 -6.74 3.36
C HIS A 13 -16.14 -6.24 1.92
N ASN A 14 -17.04 -5.26 1.73
CA ASN A 14 -17.33 -4.70 0.41
C ASN A 14 -16.11 -3.99 -0.21
N GLU A 15 -15.33 -3.28 0.60
CA GLU A 15 -14.12 -2.61 0.14
C GLU A 15 -13.01 -3.61 -0.25
N ILE A 16 -12.82 -4.70 0.51
CA ILE A 16 -11.88 -5.78 0.16
C ILE A 16 -12.29 -6.43 -1.16
N LEU A 17 -13.58 -6.76 -1.34
CA LEU A 17 -14.08 -7.30 -2.59
C LEU A 17 -13.86 -6.33 -3.76
N MET A 18 -14.05 -5.03 -3.54
CA MET A 18 -13.76 -4.01 -4.55
C MET A 18 -12.28 -3.99 -4.92
N CYS A 19 -11.38 -4.06 -3.93
CA CYS A 19 -9.93 -4.11 -4.16
C CYS A 19 -9.55 -5.36 -4.96
N GLN A 20 -10.03 -6.54 -4.59
CA GLN A 20 -9.76 -7.80 -5.29
C GLN A 20 -10.27 -7.80 -6.74
N ARG A 21 -11.37 -7.10 -7.04
CA ARG A 21 -11.89 -6.98 -8.41
C ARG A 21 -11.12 -5.98 -9.27
N GLN A 22 -10.61 -4.90 -8.68
CA GLN A 22 -10.08 -3.76 -9.43
C GLN A 22 -8.55 -3.65 -9.43
N LEU A 23 -7.87 -4.31 -8.49
CA LEU A 23 -6.41 -4.31 -8.39
C LEU A 23 -5.84 -5.63 -8.89
N HIS A 24 -4.62 -5.58 -9.44
CA HIS A 24 -3.89 -6.79 -9.87
C HIS A 24 -3.03 -7.39 -8.76
N HIS A 25 -3.28 -7.00 -7.51
CA HIS A 25 -2.50 -7.37 -6.33
C HIS A 25 -3.08 -8.60 -5.64
N LEU A 26 -2.25 -9.26 -4.84
CA LEU A 26 -2.72 -10.37 -4.01
C LEU A 26 -3.17 -9.80 -2.67
N ILE A 27 -4.40 -10.11 -2.27
CA ILE A 27 -5.03 -9.61 -1.04
C ILE A 27 -5.58 -10.81 -0.27
N GLU A 28 -5.01 -11.04 0.90
CA GLU A 28 -5.41 -12.08 1.83
C GLU A 28 -5.82 -11.45 3.16
N VAL A 29 -6.95 -11.88 3.71
CA VAL A 29 -7.46 -11.35 4.98
C VAL A 29 -7.33 -12.42 6.07
N SER A 30 -6.95 -12.01 7.28
CA SER A 30 -6.77 -12.92 8.43
C SER A 30 -8.08 -13.57 8.88
N ASP A 31 -9.20 -12.85 8.75
CA ASP A 31 -10.55 -13.34 8.99
C ASP A 31 -11.46 -12.98 7.80
N PRO A 32 -11.83 -13.95 6.95
CA PRO A 32 -12.72 -13.74 5.80
C PRO A 32 -14.13 -13.25 6.16
N ASN A 33 -14.56 -13.51 7.40
CA ASN A 33 -15.88 -13.14 7.89
C ASN A 33 -15.88 -11.83 8.67
N PHE A 34 -14.71 -11.27 8.96
CA PHE A 34 -14.55 -10.01 9.70
C PHE A 34 -15.37 -10.01 11.01
N ASN A 35 -15.24 -11.09 11.78
CA ASN A 35 -15.95 -11.28 13.06
C ASN A 35 -15.34 -10.40 14.15
N GLU A 36 -14.01 -10.27 14.15
CA GLU A 36 -13.24 -9.54 15.14
C GLU A 36 -12.31 -8.52 14.49
N PHE A 37 -12.06 -7.44 15.24
CA PHE A 37 -11.12 -6.39 14.89
C PHE A 37 -10.03 -6.30 15.98
N PRO A 38 -8.79 -5.97 15.62
CA PRO A 38 -8.36 -5.55 14.29
C PRO A 38 -8.26 -6.71 13.28
N VAL A 39 -8.63 -6.45 12.02
CA VAL A 39 -8.40 -7.40 10.92
C VAL A 39 -7.07 -7.07 10.24
N GLU A 40 -6.30 -8.11 9.94
CA GLU A 40 -5.07 -7.96 9.16
C GLU A 40 -5.36 -8.28 7.69
N VAL A 41 -4.96 -7.37 6.81
CA VAL A 41 -5.00 -7.52 5.37
C VAL A 41 -3.56 -7.64 4.88
N ASN A 42 -3.14 -8.84 4.51
CA ASN A 42 -1.85 -9.10 3.89
C ASN A 42 -1.97 -8.75 2.40
N LEU A 43 -1.23 -7.74 1.97
CA LEU A 43 -1.22 -7.24 0.61
C LEU A 43 0.16 -7.49 0.00
N THR A 44 0.17 -8.14 -1.17
CA THR A 44 1.33 -8.16 -2.04
C THR A 44 1.07 -7.25 -3.23
N LEU A 45 1.68 -6.06 -3.22
CA LEU A 45 1.76 -5.22 -4.41
C LEU A 45 2.57 -5.95 -5.47
N THR A 46 2.09 -5.96 -6.70
CA THR A 46 2.64 -6.71 -7.82
C THR A 46 2.88 -5.76 -8.98
N LYS A 47 4.00 -5.94 -9.68
CA LYS A 47 4.41 -5.07 -10.79
C LYS A 47 4.48 -3.58 -10.40
N THR A 48 4.75 -3.29 -9.12
CA THR A 48 4.85 -1.94 -8.57
C THR A 48 6.32 -1.66 -8.23
N PRO A 49 7.03 -0.80 -8.99
CA PRO A 49 8.43 -0.53 -8.75
C PRO A 49 8.60 0.21 -7.43
N GLY A 50 9.44 -0.32 -6.54
CA GLY A 50 9.85 0.34 -5.31
C GLY A 50 11.37 0.35 -5.21
N PRO A 51 11.98 1.46 -4.77
CA PRO A 51 13.42 1.62 -4.72
C PRO A 51 14.05 0.72 -3.67
N ILE A 52 15.20 0.15 -4.01
CA ILE A 52 16.12 -0.52 -3.08
C ILE A 52 17.55 -0.04 -3.33
N MET A 53 18.39 -0.14 -2.30
CA MET A 53 19.81 0.18 -2.41
C MET A 53 20.62 -1.12 -2.57
N LEU A 54 21.32 -1.28 -3.69
CA LEU A 54 22.22 -2.41 -3.96
C LEU A 54 23.59 -1.86 -4.37
N ASP A 55 24.64 -2.23 -3.64
CA ASP A 55 26.02 -1.83 -3.92
C ASP A 55 26.22 -0.32 -4.14
N GLY A 56 25.50 0.49 -3.35
CA GLY A 56 25.55 1.95 -3.41
C GLY A 56 24.80 2.57 -4.60
N LYS A 57 24.01 1.79 -5.34
CA LYS A 57 23.18 2.24 -6.45
C LYS A 57 21.71 1.90 -6.24
N ILE A 58 20.82 2.74 -6.78
CA ILE A 58 19.39 2.45 -6.79
C ILE A 58 19.08 1.33 -7.78
N SER A 59 18.38 0.32 -7.29
CA SER A 59 17.68 -0.70 -8.06
C SER A 59 16.22 -0.74 -7.63
N HIS A 60 15.44 -1.71 -8.14
CA HIS A 60 14.00 -1.78 -7.89
C HIS A 60 13.52 -3.21 -7.64
N LEU A 61 12.64 -3.36 -6.66
CA LEU A 61 11.77 -4.53 -6.53
C LEU A 61 10.39 -4.21 -7.11
N PHE A 62 9.74 -5.23 -7.65
CA PHE A 62 8.41 -5.10 -8.27
C PHE A 62 7.30 -5.79 -7.48
N ASN A 63 7.66 -6.56 -6.45
CA ASN A 63 6.70 -7.22 -5.59
C ASN A 63 7.01 -6.84 -4.14
N HIS A 64 6.02 -6.30 -3.44
CA HIS A 64 6.19 -5.80 -2.07
C HIS A 64 5.10 -6.37 -1.19
N LYS A 65 5.51 -7.05 -0.13
CA LYS A 65 4.62 -7.50 0.94
C LYS A 65 4.47 -6.40 1.97
N LEU A 66 3.22 -6.14 2.35
CA LEU A 66 2.87 -5.31 3.48
C LEU A 66 1.62 -5.85 4.17
N LYS A 67 1.43 -5.43 5.40
CA LYS A 67 0.24 -5.70 6.21
C LYS A 67 -0.48 -4.38 6.45
N MET A 68 -1.78 -4.35 6.18
CA MET A 68 -2.67 -3.29 6.64
C MET A 68 -3.48 -3.81 7.82
N ILE A 69 -3.58 -3.01 8.88
CA ILE A 69 -4.32 -3.34 10.10
C ILE A 69 -5.52 -2.40 10.15
N ILE A 70 -6.71 -2.96 10.06
CA ILE A 70 -7.97 -2.23 10.12
C ILE A 70 -8.53 -2.42 11.53
N THR A 71 -8.72 -1.33 12.27
CA THR A 71 -9.20 -1.34 13.66
C THR A 71 -10.71 -1.08 13.74
N GLU A 72 -11.27 -1.16 14.95
CA GLU A 72 -12.67 -0.81 15.22
C GLU A 72 -13.00 0.68 14.94
N ASP A 73 -11.98 1.53 14.86
CA ASP A 73 -12.14 2.97 14.56
C ASP A 73 -12.25 3.27 13.06
N TYR A 74 -12.14 2.25 12.19
CA TYR A 74 -12.37 2.45 10.76
C TYR A 74 -13.84 2.85 10.49
N PRO A 75 -14.11 3.77 9.56
CA PRO A 75 -13.20 4.54 8.70
C PRO A 75 -12.84 5.92 9.28
N TYR A 76 -13.10 6.19 10.56
CA TYR A 76 -12.70 7.46 11.17
C TYR A 76 -11.18 7.58 11.18
N GLU A 77 -10.52 6.47 11.47
CA GLU A 77 -9.08 6.29 11.29
C GLU A 77 -8.79 5.42 10.07
N LYS A 78 -7.69 5.74 9.38
CA LYS A 78 -7.17 4.97 8.26
C LYS A 78 -6.47 3.69 8.72
N PRO A 79 -6.26 2.70 7.83
CA PRO A 79 -5.49 1.52 8.17
C PRO A 79 -4.06 1.85 8.59
N ILE A 80 -3.54 1.14 9.59
CA ILE A 80 -2.12 1.18 9.94
C ILE A 80 -1.38 0.28 8.95
N VAL A 81 -0.28 0.77 8.38
CA VAL A 81 0.48 0.04 7.35
C VAL A 81 1.86 -0.36 7.87
N LYS A 82 2.20 -1.62 7.64
CA LYS A 82 3.46 -2.26 7.99
C LYS A 82 4.08 -2.90 6.77
N TRP A 83 5.15 -2.30 6.26
CA TRP A 83 5.97 -2.81 5.17
C TRP A 83 6.80 -4.02 5.63
N GLN A 84 6.91 -5.05 4.78
CA GLN A 84 7.58 -6.31 5.13
C GLN A 84 8.64 -6.73 4.11
N THR A 85 8.86 -5.94 3.05
CA THR A 85 9.86 -6.20 2.02
C THR A 85 10.98 -5.17 2.12
N GLU A 86 12.19 -5.54 1.71
CA GLU A 86 13.31 -4.62 1.62
C GLU A 86 12.94 -3.38 0.80
N ILE A 87 13.31 -2.19 1.30
CA ILE A 87 12.92 -0.92 0.71
C ILE A 87 13.92 0.18 1.08
N PHE A 88 14.31 1.01 0.12
CA PHE A 88 15.12 2.20 0.37
C PHE A 88 14.29 3.45 0.07
N HIS A 89 13.53 3.92 1.06
CA HIS A 89 12.51 4.95 0.85
C HIS A 89 12.42 5.95 2.00
N PRO A 90 12.29 7.27 1.74
CA PRO A 90 12.27 8.30 2.78
C PRO A 90 11.03 8.27 3.67
N ASN A 91 9.95 7.63 3.21
CA ASN A 91 8.66 7.62 3.91
C ASN A 91 8.18 6.22 4.30
N ILE A 92 9.01 5.20 4.13
CA ILE A 92 8.71 3.81 4.49
C ILE A 92 9.93 3.29 5.23
N MET A 93 9.75 2.88 6.49
CA MET A 93 10.82 2.31 7.30
C MET A 93 11.21 0.92 6.78
N LEU A 94 12.45 0.50 7.05
CA LEU A 94 12.84 -0.90 6.81
C LEU A 94 11.99 -1.85 7.65
N PRO A 95 11.76 -3.09 7.17
CA PRO A 95 11.03 -4.11 7.94
C PRO A 95 11.61 -4.32 9.35
N ASP A 96 12.95 -4.37 9.47
CA ASP A 96 13.65 -4.60 10.74
C ASP A 96 13.53 -3.40 11.71
N ASP A 97 13.32 -2.18 11.19
CA ASP A 97 13.02 -0.99 11.98
C ASP A 97 11.53 -0.92 12.37
N GLY A 98 10.72 -1.90 11.96
CA GLY A 98 9.30 -2.00 12.23
C GLY A 98 8.40 -1.66 11.05
N GLY A 99 8.93 -1.23 9.91
CA GLY A 99 8.20 -1.15 8.64
C GLY A 99 7.05 -0.13 8.58
N TYR A 100 6.96 0.86 9.45
CA TYR A 100 5.87 1.84 9.37
C TYR A 100 5.96 2.71 8.10
N VAL A 101 4.79 3.11 7.59
CA VAL A 101 4.65 3.97 6.40
C VAL A 101 4.11 5.34 6.81
N CYS A 102 4.67 6.42 6.25
CA CYS A 102 4.15 7.77 6.39
C CYS A 102 2.88 7.96 5.55
N THR A 103 1.73 7.57 6.09
CA THR A 103 0.45 7.69 5.39
C THR A 103 -0.10 9.12 5.36
N LYS A 104 0.60 10.12 5.93
CA LYS A 104 0.24 11.55 5.86
C LYS A 104 0.51 12.18 4.48
N LEU A 105 1.29 11.50 3.64
CA LEU A 105 1.61 11.93 2.28
C LEU A 105 0.61 11.43 1.24
N LEU A 106 -0.34 10.59 1.67
CA LEU A 106 -1.44 10.12 0.84
C LEU A 106 -2.56 11.17 0.84
N ASP A 107 -3.54 10.99 -0.04
CA ASP A 107 -4.75 11.82 -0.06
C ASP A 107 -5.39 11.92 1.33
N ASP A 108 -5.97 13.09 1.62
CA ASP A 108 -6.60 13.36 2.91
C ASP A 108 -7.62 12.28 3.26
N TRP A 109 -7.41 11.66 4.42
CA TRP A 109 -8.30 10.61 4.89
C TRP A 109 -9.57 11.21 5.46
N SER A 110 -10.71 10.69 5.01
CA SER A 110 -12.03 11.10 5.44
C SER A 110 -12.92 9.87 5.56
N PHE A 111 -14.10 10.06 6.16
CA PHE A 111 -15.10 9.00 6.24
C PHE A 111 -15.54 8.46 4.86
N SER A 112 -15.39 9.26 3.79
CA SER A 112 -15.67 8.84 2.40
C SER A 112 -14.51 8.10 1.72
N SER A 113 -13.32 8.10 2.31
CA SER A 113 -12.16 7.38 1.78
C SER A 113 -12.34 5.87 1.90
N ASN A 114 -11.65 5.09 1.05
CA ASN A 114 -11.76 3.63 1.02
C ASN A 114 -10.40 2.96 0.76
N LEU A 115 -10.33 1.65 0.97
CA LEU A 115 -9.11 0.85 0.81
C LEU A 115 -8.55 0.89 -0.62
N LEU A 116 -9.40 1.00 -1.65
CA LEU A 116 -8.95 1.02 -3.03
C LEU A 116 -8.14 2.27 -3.35
N THR A 117 -8.65 3.45 -2.99
CA THR A 117 -7.90 4.71 -3.19
C THR A 117 -6.68 4.77 -2.29
N PHE A 118 -6.77 4.22 -1.08
CA PHE A 118 -5.65 4.11 -0.16
C PHE A 118 -4.50 3.27 -0.71
N ILE A 119 -4.78 2.07 -1.26
CA ILE A 119 -3.77 1.21 -1.88
C ILE A 119 -3.14 1.90 -3.10
N LYS A 120 -3.93 2.59 -3.94
CA LYS A 120 -3.40 3.40 -5.04
C LYS A 120 -2.49 4.53 -4.56
N GLY A 121 -2.81 5.13 -3.41
CA GLY A 121 -1.93 6.08 -2.74
C GLY A 121 -0.57 5.46 -2.38
N LEU A 122 -0.56 4.23 -1.85
CA LEU A 122 0.68 3.50 -1.55
C LEU A 122 1.49 3.21 -2.83
N GLU A 123 0.84 2.84 -3.93
CA GLU A 123 1.51 2.69 -5.24
C GLU A 123 2.16 4.00 -5.68
N SER A 124 1.42 5.11 -5.58
CA SER A 124 1.92 6.44 -5.93
C SER A 124 3.11 6.87 -5.08
N LEU A 125 3.08 6.54 -3.78
CA LEU A 125 4.16 6.85 -2.85
C LEU A 125 5.48 6.18 -3.26
N LEU A 126 5.44 4.91 -3.72
CA LEU A 126 6.63 4.21 -4.21
C LEU A 126 7.24 4.84 -5.46
N VAL A 127 6.39 5.41 -6.32
CA VAL A 127 6.80 6.05 -7.58
C VAL A 127 7.26 7.49 -7.34
N ASN A 128 6.74 8.15 -6.30
CA ASN A 128 7.01 9.54 -5.97
C ASN A 128 7.44 9.70 -4.50
N PRO A 129 8.66 9.25 -4.13
CA PRO A 129 9.19 9.44 -2.79
C PRO A 129 9.26 10.92 -2.41
N ASN A 130 9.01 11.24 -1.14
CA ASN A 130 9.13 12.61 -0.63
C ASN A 130 10.30 12.73 0.36
N PRO A 131 11.51 13.12 -0.11
CA PRO A 131 12.68 13.28 0.75
C PRO A 131 12.66 14.56 1.60
N LYS A 132 11.72 15.48 1.38
CA LYS A 132 11.60 16.71 2.18
C LYS A 132 10.95 16.46 3.55
N ASN A 133 10.13 15.42 3.64
CA ASN A 133 9.40 15.05 4.85
C ASN A 133 9.59 13.56 5.17
N PRO A 134 10.81 13.12 5.56
CA PRO A 134 11.04 11.72 5.91
C PRO A 134 10.22 11.30 7.13
N TYR A 135 9.96 9.99 7.27
CA TYR A 135 9.24 9.46 8.44
C TYR A 135 10.01 9.66 9.76
N GLY A 136 11.33 9.80 9.69
CA GLY A 136 12.21 10.14 10.83
C GLY A 136 13.05 9.00 11.38
N SER A 137 12.98 7.79 10.82
CA SER A 137 13.94 6.73 11.13
C SER A 137 15.30 6.97 10.47
N ASP A 138 16.36 6.34 10.96
CA ASP A 138 17.69 6.42 10.35
C ASP A 138 17.68 5.96 8.88
N SER A 139 16.99 4.86 8.58
CA SER A 139 16.83 4.34 7.22
C SER A 139 16.09 5.30 6.29
N CYS A 140 15.00 5.93 6.76
CA CYS A 140 14.27 6.96 6.04
C CYS A 140 15.10 8.24 5.84
N THR A 141 15.88 8.64 6.84
CA THR A 141 16.73 9.84 6.78
C THR A 141 17.83 9.66 5.75
N ARG A 142 18.51 8.50 5.75
CA ARG A 142 19.50 8.14 4.73
C ARG A 142 18.92 8.13 3.32
N ALA A 143 17.72 7.58 3.14
CA ALA A 143 17.02 7.61 1.86
C ALA A 143 16.67 9.04 1.42
N ALA A 144 16.26 9.90 2.35
CA ALA A 144 16.00 11.30 2.07
C ALA A 144 17.25 12.05 1.63
N GLU A 145 18.37 11.91 2.33
CA GLU A 145 19.66 12.52 1.95
C GLU A 145 20.09 12.12 0.53
N TYR A 146 19.95 10.83 0.19
CA TYR A 146 20.24 10.33 -1.14
C TYR A 146 19.34 10.97 -2.21
N PHE A 147 18.01 10.95 -2.02
CA PHE A 147 17.07 11.47 -3.02
C PHE A 147 17.00 13.01 -3.08
N ASN A 148 17.50 13.72 -2.07
CA ASN A 148 17.70 15.17 -2.15
C ASN A 148 18.86 15.56 -3.07
N THR A 149 19.80 14.65 -3.32
CA THR A 149 20.97 14.87 -4.19
C THR A 149 20.91 14.12 -5.52
N HIS A 150 20.04 13.12 -5.62
CA HIS A 150 19.86 12.29 -6.80
C HIS A 150 18.39 12.24 -7.21
N GLU A 151 18.09 12.67 -8.42
CA GLU A 151 16.73 12.59 -8.97
C GLU A 151 16.27 11.11 -9.03
N TYR A 152 15.17 10.79 -8.34
CA TYR A 152 14.56 9.47 -8.45
C TYR A 152 13.74 9.35 -9.74
N LYS A 153 14.00 8.29 -10.51
CA LYS A 153 13.24 7.96 -11.72
C LYS A 153 12.70 6.54 -11.60
N SER A 154 11.41 6.44 -11.28
CA SER A 154 10.74 5.14 -11.30
C SER A 154 10.75 4.54 -12.71
N PRO A 155 11.04 3.25 -12.86
CA PRO A 155 10.90 2.52 -14.12
C PRO A 155 9.47 2.64 -14.67
N VAL A 156 9.35 2.76 -16.00
CA VAL A 156 8.05 2.73 -16.69
C VAL A 156 7.53 1.29 -16.70
N VAL A 157 6.41 1.05 -16.03
CA VAL A 157 5.71 -0.24 -16.11
C VAL A 157 4.78 -0.23 -17.31
N ILE A 158 5.16 -0.89 -18.40
CA ILE A 158 4.31 -1.03 -19.59
C ILE A 158 3.16 -1.98 -19.25
N LYS A 159 1.94 -1.44 -19.11
CA LYS A 159 0.73 -2.26 -19.04
C LYS A 159 0.49 -2.91 -20.40
N LYS A 160 0.82 -4.20 -20.55
CA LYS A 160 0.31 -4.99 -21.69
C LYS A 160 -1.22 -4.96 -21.60
N LYS A 161 -1.91 -4.43 -22.63
CA LYS A 161 -3.37 -4.53 -22.72
C LYS A 161 -3.73 -6.01 -22.64
N ASP A 162 -4.57 -6.38 -21.69
CA ASP A 162 -5.17 -7.71 -21.69
C ASP A 162 -5.92 -7.88 -23.02
N PRO A 163 -5.78 -9.03 -23.70
CA PRO A 163 -6.57 -9.30 -24.89
C PRO A 163 -8.06 -9.21 -24.51
N PRO A 164 -8.92 -8.67 -25.40
CA PRO A 164 -10.34 -8.59 -25.13
C PRO A 164 -10.88 -9.99 -24.81
N LYS A 165 -11.52 -10.14 -23.66
CA LYS A 165 -12.24 -11.37 -23.30
C LYS A 165 -13.45 -11.48 -24.23
N ILE A 166 -13.43 -12.42 -25.17
CA ILE A 166 -14.61 -12.79 -25.94
C ILE A 166 -15.57 -13.48 -24.95
N VAL A 167 -16.62 -12.77 -24.54
CA VAL A 167 -17.71 -13.39 -23.79
C VAL A 167 -18.49 -14.23 -24.80
N GLY A 168 -18.37 -15.55 -24.67
CA GLY A 168 -19.04 -16.50 -25.54
C GLY A 168 -20.54 -16.22 -25.62
N VAL A 169 -21.04 -16.16 -26.84
CA VAL A 169 -22.47 -16.07 -27.15
C VAL A 169 -23.12 -17.33 -26.60
N ILE A 170 -24.15 -17.13 -25.78
CA ILE A 170 -24.99 -18.19 -25.20
C ILE A 170 -25.67 -18.91 -26.37
N GLN A 171 -25.48 -20.23 -26.48
CA GLN A 171 -26.33 -21.11 -27.28
C GLN A 171 -27.52 -21.56 -26.44
#